data_AF-A0A4R6IBK7-F1
#
_entry.id   AF-A0A4R6IBK7-F1
#
_cell.length_a   1.000
_cell.length_b   1.000
_cell.length_c   1.000
_cell.angle_alpha   90.00
_cell.angle_beta   90.00
_cell.angle_gamma   90.00
#
_symmetry.space_group_name_H-M   'P 1'
#
loop_
_entity.id
_entity.type
_entity.pdbx_description
1 polymer ?
#
loop_
_entity_poly.entity_id
_entity_poly.type
_entity_poly.pdbx_seq_one_letter_code
_entity_poly.pdbx_strand_id
1 'polypeptide(L)'
;MNRLAKSVLNLPTLILLLFIVLFINGGFDNSKTDSPVIKQELKLDIEVKSATGEIGHMTFWTKLYYVGDYMIFGIPSENEYSNVTMNKQGEVLSDTLVKTDTTFTYHVFKSTDKLISGIKYKNLDTLVGHKFNIDSLVELYSHPNFPYFDLNNDTLIHKELVKGALVETHLHLKKKDASFPDSIYFHFNNKLSSKGYTFSKFLDSTRKSKVAKVIYLYNPIDGKVETGKKLSFELTQYDVPEAQKILALIERYKSQVERIKNTSN
;
A
#
# COMPACT_ATOMS: atom_id res chain seq x y z
N MET A 1 -22.06 7.14 6.37
CA MET A 1 -21.00 6.96 5.35
C MET A 1 -21.41 7.64 4.04
N ASN A 2 -20.52 8.48 3.51
CA ASN A 2 -20.78 9.37 2.37
C ASN A 2 -21.21 8.63 1.09
N ARG A 3 -22.33 9.05 0.49
CA ARG A 3 -22.83 8.61 -0.83
C ARG A 3 -21.85 8.90 -1.99
N LEU A 4 -20.77 9.65 -1.74
CA LEU A 4 -19.69 9.95 -2.69
C LEU A 4 -18.75 8.76 -2.99
N ALA A 5 -18.80 7.67 -2.21
CA ALA A 5 -17.91 6.51 -2.40
C ALA A 5 -18.44 5.42 -3.36
N LYS A 6 -19.63 5.60 -3.96
CA LYS A 6 -20.30 4.54 -4.75
C LYS A 6 -20.11 4.61 -6.26
N SER A 7 -19.39 5.59 -6.82
CA SER A 7 -19.21 5.66 -8.29
C SER A 7 -17.99 4.86 -8.77
N VAL A 8 -18.28 3.67 -9.31
CA VAL A 8 -17.62 3.02 -10.47
C VAL A 8 -16.09 2.86 -10.38
N LEU A 9 -15.62 2.21 -9.32
CA LEU A 9 -14.51 1.23 -9.34
C LEU A 9 -14.61 0.44 -8.04
N ASN A 10 -14.44 -0.88 -8.08
CA ASN A 10 -14.48 -1.69 -6.86
C ASN A 10 -13.33 -1.19 -5.95
N LEU A 11 -13.65 -0.59 -4.80
CA LEU A 11 -12.67 0.04 -3.90
C LEU A 11 -11.45 -0.86 -3.61
N PRO A 12 -11.59 -2.19 -3.41
CA PRO A 12 -10.46 -3.10 -3.28
C PRO A 12 -9.55 -3.16 -4.52
N THR A 13 -10.11 -3.02 -5.72
CA THR A 13 -9.36 -2.96 -6.98
C THR A 13 -8.61 -1.64 -7.09
N LEU A 14 -9.20 -0.50 -6.71
CA LEU A 14 -8.52 0.80 -6.69
C LEU A 14 -7.36 0.81 -5.67
N ILE A 15 -7.57 0.22 -4.51
CA ILE A 15 -6.55 0.03 -3.46
C ILE A 15 -5.39 -0.82 -3.99
N LEU A 16 -5.72 -1.98 -4.57
CA LEU A 16 -4.73 -2.88 -5.17
C LEU A 16 -3.94 -2.18 -6.27
N LEU A 17 -4.61 -1.44 -7.15
CA LEU A 17 -3.99 -0.67 -8.23
C LEU A 17 -3.05 0.39 -7.68
N LEU A 18 -3.49 1.16 -6.70
CA LEU A 18 -2.68 2.23 -6.13
C LEU A 18 -1.46 1.66 -5.37
N PHE A 19 -1.60 0.52 -4.69
CA PHE A 19 -0.46 -0.16 -4.08
C PHE A 19 0.49 -0.79 -5.10
N ILE A 20 -0.01 -1.33 -6.21
CA ILE A 20 0.81 -1.81 -7.34
C ILE A 20 1.60 -0.66 -7.96
N VAL A 21 1.00 0.52 -8.14
CA VAL A 21 1.68 1.73 -8.65
C VAL A 21 2.78 2.17 -7.68
N LEU A 22 2.51 2.21 -6.38
CA LEU A 22 3.54 2.48 -5.37
C LEU A 22 4.69 1.47 -5.47
N PHE A 23 4.37 0.21 -5.74
CA PHE A 23 5.32 -0.89 -5.86
C PHE A 23 6.29 -0.78 -7.04
N ILE A 24 5.80 -0.32 -8.18
CA ILE A 24 6.61 -0.14 -9.39
C ILE A 24 7.61 1.01 -9.20
N ASN A 25 7.21 2.03 -8.45
CA ASN A 25 8.04 3.22 -8.22
C ASN A 25 8.94 3.09 -6.99
N GLY A 26 8.61 2.17 -6.08
CA GLY A 26 9.47 1.78 -4.98
C GLY A 26 10.57 0.80 -5.40
N GLY A 27 11.41 0.42 -4.45
CA GLY A 27 12.52 -0.50 -4.71
C GLY A 27 12.53 -1.72 -3.79
N PHE A 28 13.14 -2.80 -4.28
CA PHE A 28 13.50 -3.98 -3.48
C PHE A 28 15.00 -4.04 -3.27
N ASP A 29 15.39 -4.24 -2.00
CA ASP A 29 16.74 -4.64 -1.61
C ASP A 29 16.69 -6.10 -1.11
N ASN A 30 17.67 -6.90 -1.55
CA ASN A 30 17.79 -8.35 -1.29
C ASN A 30 18.91 -8.67 -0.28
N SER A 31 19.36 -7.68 0.50
CA SER A 31 20.35 -7.88 1.57
C SER A 31 19.94 -8.98 2.58
N LYS A 32 20.94 -9.61 3.23
CA LYS A 32 20.72 -10.68 4.22
C LYS A 32 20.07 -10.13 5.50
N THR A 33 19.16 -10.90 6.09
CA THR A 33 18.41 -10.52 7.30
C THR A 33 18.39 -11.68 8.29
N ASP A 34 18.39 -11.36 9.59
CA ASP A 34 18.39 -12.39 10.65
C ASP A 34 17.04 -13.10 10.78
N SER A 35 15.93 -12.42 10.45
CA SER A 35 14.60 -13.04 10.39
C SER A 35 14.36 -13.73 9.04
N PRO A 36 13.81 -14.96 9.02
CA PRO A 36 13.43 -15.63 7.77
C PRO A 36 12.22 -14.96 7.09
N VAL A 37 11.43 -14.19 7.83
CA VAL A 37 10.25 -13.48 7.34
C VAL A 37 10.30 -12.02 7.78
N ILE A 38 10.24 -11.11 6.83
CA ILE A 38 10.01 -9.68 7.11
C ILE A 38 8.55 -9.36 6.82
N LYS A 39 7.87 -8.71 7.77
CA LYS A 39 6.55 -8.14 7.56
C LYS A 39 6.64 -6.62 7.58
N GLN A 40 6.16 -6.02 6.51
CA GLN A 40 5.91 -4.59 6.43
C GLN A 40 4.41 -4.34 6.27
N GLU A 41 3.96 -3.17 6.69
CA GLU A 41 2.63 -2.66 6.36
C GLU A 41 2.81 -1.35 5.61
N LEU A 42 2.08 -1.24 4.50
CA LEU A 42 2.06 -0.05 3.69
C LEU A 42 0.69 0.59 3.84
N LYS A 43 0.66 1.85 4.26
CA LYS A 43 -0.55 2.62 4.53
C LYS A 43 -0.59 3.87 3.65
N LEU A 44 -1.75 4.15 3.06
CA LEU A 44 -2.10 5.42 2.45
C LEU A 44 -3.22 6.07 3.27
N ASP A 45 -2.99 7.29 3.71
CA ASP A 45 -4.02 8.17 4.26
C ASP A 45 -4.27 9.34 3.31
N ILE A 46 -5.54 9.55 2.94
CA ILE A 46 -6.02 10.70 2.19
C ILE A 46 -6.87 11.54 3.14
N GLU A 47 -6.50 12.82 3.25
CA GLU A 47 -7.23 13.82 4.00
C GLU A 47 -7.70 14.90 3.03
N VAL A 48 -9.01 15.18 3.05
CA VAL A 48 -9.65 16.17 2.17
C VAL A 48 -10.47 17.12 3.04
N LYS A 49 -10.14 18.40 3.02
CA LYS A 49 -10.87 19.43 3.78
C LYS A 49 -11.94 20.06 2.90
N SER A 50 -13.21 19.91 3.20
CA SER A 50 -14.33 20.49 2.45
C SER A 50 -14.33 22.03 2.46
N ALA A 51 -15.14 22.65 1.59
CA ALA A 51 -15.34 24.09 1.55
C ALA A 51 -15.98 24.64 2.86
N THR A 52 -16.71 23.81 3.60
CA THR A 52 -17.26 24.15 4.92
C THR A 52 -16.24 24.00 6.04
N GLY A 53 -15.04 23.51 5.74
CA GLY A 53 -13.96 23.29 6.70
C GLY A 53 -13.96 21.92 7.36
N GLU A 54 -14.93 21.04 7.06
CA GLU A 54 -14.97 19.66 7.55
C GLU A 54 -13.84 18.83 6.94
N ILE A 55 -13.26 17.91 7.71
CA ILE A 55 -12.15 17.07 7.25
C ILE A 55 -12.66 15.65 7.04
N GLY A 56 -12.61 15.18 5.79
CA GLY A 56 -12.82 13.79 5.43
C GLY A 56 -11.51 13.02 5.45
N HIS A 57 -11.54 11.81 6.00
CA HIS A 57 -10.40 10.89 6.00
C HIS A 57 -10.75 9.61 5.25
N MET A 58 -9.79 9.11 4.49
CA MET A 58 -9.86 7.82 3.83
C MET A 58 -8.51 7.12 3.98
N THR A 59 -8.53 5.90 4.53
CA THR A 59 -7.34 5.12 4.82
C THR A 59 -7.38 3.82 4.05
N PHE A 60 -6.23 3.47 3.49
CA PHE A 60 -5.98 2.20 2.83
C PHE A 60 -4.71 1.61 3.37
N TRP A 61 -4.65 0.28 3.47
CA TRP A 61 -3.45 -0.39 3.95
C TRP A 61 -3.34 -1.80 3.39
N THR A 62 -2.13 -2.33 3.37
CA THR A 62 -1.84 -3.71 2.95
C THR A 62 -0.64 -4.26 3.71
N LYS A 63 -0.62 -5.58 3.87
CA LYS A 63 0.51 -6.29 4.46
C LYS A 63 1.43 -6.82 3.37
N LEU A 64 2.73 -6.65 3.57
CA LEU A 64 3.79 -7.15 2.71
C LEU A 64 4.61 -8.15 3.52
N TYR A 65 4.77 -9.36 3.01
CA TYR A 65 5.68 -10.34 3.60
C TYR A 65 6.78 -10.71 2.60
N TYR A 66 8.01 -10.81 3.10
CA TYR A 66 9.20 -11.17 2.32
C TYR A 66 9.85 -12.41 2.90
N VAL A 67 10.07 -13.42 2.06
CA VAL A 67 10.73 -14.68 2.40
C VAL A 67 11.68 -15.05 1.28
N GLY A 68 12.99 -14.90 1.47
CA GLY A 68 13.95 -15.06 0.38
C GLY A 68 13.62 -14.14 -0.80
N ASP A 69 13.38 -14.72 -1.98
CA ASP A 69 12.95 -14.04 -3.22
C ASP A 69 11.42 -13.99 -3.39
N TYR A 70 10.66 -14.55 -2.44
CA TYR A 70 9.21 -14.57 -2.50
C TYR A 70 8.61 -13.37 -1.80
N MET A 71 7.50 -12.93 -2.35
CA MET A 71 6.71 -11.85 -1.80
C MET A 71 5.24 -12.24 -1.70
N ILE A 72 4.61 -11.76 -0.63
CA ILE A 72 3.19 -11.99 -0.36
C ILE A 72 2.51 -10.64 -0.08
N PHE A 73 1.47 -10.32 -0.85
CA PHE A 73 0.55 -9.22 -0.54
C PHE A 73 -0.67 -9.73 0.20
N GLY A 74 -0.88 -9.25 1.42
CA GLY A 74 -2.14 -9.40 2.14
C GLY A 74 -3.04 -8.19 1.86
N ILE A 75 -4.05 -8.38 1.02
CA ILE A 75 -5.06 -7.35 0.76
C ILE A 75 -6.18 -7.51 1.80
N PRO A 76 -6.43 -6.50 2.65
CA PRO A 76 -7.50 -6.57 3.64
C PRO A 76 -8.87 -6.45 2.96
N SER A 77 -9.85 -7.12 3.53
CA SER A 77 -11.27 -6.95 3.28
C SER A 77 -11.96 -6.77 4.62
N GLU A 78 -12.59 -5.62 4.82
CA GLU A 78 -13.38 -5.34 6.01
C GLU A 78 -14.79 -5.91 5.83
N ASN A 79 -15.24 -6.66 6.83
CA ASN A 79 -16.56 -7.28 6.86
C ASN A 79 -17.29 -6.71 8.07
N GLU A 80 -18.39 -6.02 7.81
CA GLU A 80 -19.27 -5.46 8.83
C GLU A 80 -20.38 -6.46 9.14
N TYR A 81 -20.57 -6.74 10.43
CA TYR A 81 -21.65 -7.58 10.93
C TYR A 81 -22.59 -6.70 11.73
N SER A 82 -23.86 -6.67 11.33
CA SER A 82 -24.87 -5.85 11.98
C SER A 82 -26.08 -6.67 12.39
N ASN A 83 -26.73 -6.22 13.46
CA ASN A 83 -28.03 -6.69 13.89
C ASN A 83 -29.08 -5.89 13.14
N VAL A 84 -29.77 -6.56 12.21
CA VAL A 84 -30.83 -5.96 11.41
C VAL A 84 -32.18 -6.36 11.96
N THR A 85 -33.01 -5.38 12.32
CA THR A 85 -34.42 -5.61 12.66
C THR A 85 -35.26 -5.26 11.45
N MET A 86 -36.15 -6.16 11.01
CA MET A 86 -37.05 -5.93 9.88
C MET A 86 -38.51 -5.97 10.33
N ASN A 87 -39.39 -5.24 9.63
CA ASN A 87 -40.84 -5.40 9.80
C ASN A 87 -41.36 -6.65 9.05
N LYS A 88 -42.66 -6.94 9.18
CA LYS A 88 -43.30 -8.09 8.52
C LYS A 88 -43.31 -7.98 6.99
N GLN A 89 -43.06 -6.80 6.45
CA GLN A 89 -42.99 -6.51 5.01
C GLN A 89 -41.56 -6.61 4.46
N GLY A 90 -40.57 -6.93 5.30
CA GLY A 90 -39.17 -7.06 4.91
C GLY A 90 -38.42 -5.72 4.87
N GLU A 91 -38.99 -4.63 5.38
CA GLU A 91 -38.32 -3.34 5.46
C GLU A 91 -37.44 -3.27 6.70
N VAL A 92 -36.21 -2.76 6.54
CA VAL A 92 -35.26 -2.58 7.64
C VAL A 92 -35.72 -1.46 8.57
N LEU A 93 -36.06 -1.81 9.81
CA LEU A 93 -36.44 -0.89 10.89
C LEU A 93 -35.23 -0.35 11.65
N SER A 94 -34.21 -1.17 11.84
CA SER A 94 -32.95 -0.78 12.44
C SER A 94 -31.80 -1.64 11.93
N ASP A 95 -30.62 -1.04 11.85
CA ASP A 95 -29.38 -1.68 11.44
C ASP A 95 -28.27 -1.20 12.39
N THR A 96 -27.92 -2.06 13.35
CA THR A 96 -26.94 -1.73 14.39
C THR A 96 -25.68 -2.54 14.16
N LEU A 97 -24.57 -1.86 13.84
CA LEU A 97 -23.26 -2.49 13.70
C LEU A 97 -22.83 -3.15 15.02
N VAL A 98 -22.50 -4.44 14.96
CA VAL A 98 -22.09 -5.26 16.12
C VAL A 98 -20.58 -5.46 16.13
N LYS A 99 -20.01 -5.74 14.95
CA LYS A 99 -18.60 -6.11 14.81
C LYS A 99 -18.09 -5.77 13.42
N THR A 100 -16.81 -5.42 13.35
CA THR A 100 -16.07 -5.33 12.09
C THR A 100 -14.90 -6.31 12.17
N ASP A 101 -14.79 -7.21 11.19
CA ASP A 101 -13.64 -8.12 11.05
C ASP A 101 -12.85 -7.82 9.77
N THR A 102 -11.53 -7.88 9.87
CA THR A 102 -10.65 -7.82 8.70
C THR A 102 -10.19 -9.22 8.31
N THR A 103 -10.54 -9.64 7.10
CA THR A 103 -9.98 -10.84 6.47
C THR A 103 -8.95 -10.44 5.41
N PHE A 104 -8.08 -11.37 5.01
CA PHE A 104 -7.03 -11.08 4.04
C PHE A 104 -7.02 -12.09 2.91
N THR A 105 -6.97 -11.57 1.68
CA THR A 105 -6.59 -12.34 0.51
C THR A 105 -5.09 -12.21 0.28
N TYR A 106 -4.40 -13.33 0.12
CA TYR A 106 -2.95 -13.38 -0.04
C TYR A 106 -2.56 -13.64 -1.48
N HIS A 107 -1.74 -12.77 -2.07
CA HIS A 107 -1.22 -12.91 -3.42
C HIS A 107 0.28 -13.20 -3.34
N VAL A 108 0.70 -14.35 -3.85
CA VAL A 108 2.08 -14.83 -3.76
C VAL A 108 2.71 -14.85 -5.15
N PHE A 109 3.94 -14.34 -5.23
CA PHE A 109 4.76 -14.38 -6.44
C PHE A 109 6.24 -14.33 -6.07
N LYS A 110 7.08 -14.72 -7.03
CA LYS A 110 8.52 -14.62 -6.93
C LYS A 110 8.98 -13.29 -7.53
N SER A 111 9.74 -12.51 -6.76
CA SER A 111 10.22 -11.17 -7.15
C SER A 111 11.08 -11.19 -8.42
N THR A 112 11.74 -12.33 -8.72
CA THR A 112 12.57 -12.51 -9.92
C THR A 112 11.77 -12.69 -11.20
N ASP A 113 10.50 -13.06 -11.13
CA ASP A 113 9.74 -13.56 -12.29
C ASP A 113 9.02 -12.43 -13.05
N LYS A 114 9.63 -11.23 -13.06
CA LYS A 114 9.13 -9.98 -13.67
C LYS A 114 7.67 -9.62 -13.32
N LEU A 115 7.12 -10.18 -12.24
CA LEU A 115 5.73 -10.00 -11.85
C LEU A 115 4.74 -10.34 -12.97
N ILE A 116 4.94 -11.44 -13.72
CA ILE A 116 4.03 -11.79 -14.83
C ILE A 116 2.77 -12.51 -14.31
N SER A 117 2.97 -13.44 -13.37
CA SER A 117 1.86 -14.20 -12.78
C SER A 117 2.15 -14.60 -11.34
N GLY A 118 1.08 -14.81 -10.57
CA GLY A 118 1.14 -15.26 -9.19
C GLY A 118 0.02 -16.24 -8.86
N ILE A 119 -0.04 -16.64 -7.59
CA ILE A 119 -1.15 -17.45 -7.06
C ILE A 119 -1.82 -16.69 -5.92
N LYS A 120 -3.15 -16.59 -5.99
CA LYS A 120 -4.02 -15.95 -5.01
C LYS A 120 -4.64 -17.00 -4.09
N TYR A 121 -4.61 -16.74 -2.79
CA TYR A 121 -5.19 -17.56 -1.72
C TYR A 121 -6.21 -16.73 -0.94
N LYS A 122 -7.36 -17.32 -0.59
CA LYS A 122 -8.45 -16.61 0.11
C LYS A 122 -8.11 -16.28 1.56
N ASN A 123 -7.22 -17.05 2.17
CA ASN A 123 -6.68 -16.87 3.51
C ASN A 123 -5.35 -17.65 3.63
N LEU A 124 -4.68 -17.58 4.79
CA LEU A 124 -3.42 -18.30 5.00
C LEU A 124 -3.60 -19.82 4.93
N ASP A 125 -4.74 -20.36 5.34
CA ASP A 125 -4.97 -21.81 5.45
C ASP A 125 -5.52 -22.43 4.16
N THR A 126 -5.71 -21.64 3.10
CA THR A 126 -6.22 -22.10 1.81
C THR A 126 -5.22 -23.10 1.18
N LEU A 127 -5.69 -24.32 0.91
CA LEU A 127 -4.85 -25.39 0.36
C LEU A 127 -4.54 -25.22 -1.13
N VAL A 128 -5.51 -24.76 -1.91
CA VAL A 128 -5.41 -24.60 -3.36
C VAL A 128 -5.65 -23.14 -3.71
N GLY A 129 -4.64 -22.49 -4.29
CA GLY A 129 -4.78 -21.11 -4.76
C GLY A 129 -5.27 -21.04 -6.21
N HIS A 130 -5.59 -19.84 -6.66
CA HIS A 130 -5.97 -19.57 -8.04
C HIS A 130 -4.89 -18.75 -8.73
N LYS A 131 -4.48 -19.17 -9.94
CA LYS A 131 -3.54 -18.39 -10.75
C LYS A 131 -4.18 -17.03 -11.06
N PHE A 132 -3.39 -15.98 -10.99
CA PHE A 132 -3.76 -14.65 -11.48
C PHE A 132 -2.60 -14.07 -12.29
N ASN A 133 -2.93 -13.31 -13.32
CA ASN A 133 -1.94 -12.56 -14.09
C ASN A 133 -1.83 -11.16 -13.51
N ILE A 134 -0.61 -10.68 -13.39
CA ILE A 134 -0.32 -9.35 -12.86
C ILE A 134 -0.26 -8.32 -14.00
N ASP A 135 0.11 -8.76 -15.22
CA ASP A 135 0.32 -7.91 -16.41
C ASP A 135 -0.83 -6.94 -16.70
N SER A 136 -2.09 -7.36 -16.67
CA SER A 136 -3.23 -6.49 -17.01
C SER A 136 -3.48 -5.34 -16.03
N LEU A 137 -3.00 -5.46 -14.79
CA LEU A 137 -3.15 -4.44 -13.74
C LEU A 137 -1.93 -3.52 -13.69
N VAL A 138 -0.75 -4.06 -14.01
CA VAL A 138 0.51 -3.31 -14.07
C VAL A 138 0.54 -2.44 -15.32
N GLU A 139 0.27 -2.99 -16.51
CA GLU A 139 0.42 -2.27 -17.79
C GLU A 139 -0.50 -1.04 -17.94
N LEU A 140 -1.66 -1.04 -17.27
CA LEU A 140 -2.62 0.08 -17.32
C LEU A 140 -2.22 1.28 -16.44
N TYR A 141 -1.35 1.08 -15.45
CA TYR A 141 -1.00 2.11 -14.44
C TYR A 141 0.50 2.23 -14.15
N SER A 142 1.33 1.36 -14.71
CA SER A 142 2.77 1.48 -14.75
C SER A 142 3.11 2.63 -15.68
N HIS A 143 3.34 3.82 -15.13
CA HIS A 143 4.35 4.70 -15.69
C HIS A 143 5.68 4.29 -15.06
N PRO A 144 6.43 3.33 -15.63
CA PRO A 144 7.65 2.75 -15.03
C PRO A 144 8.79 3.77 -14.79
N ASN A 145 8.58 5.04 -15.15
CA ASN A 145 9.56 6.12 -15.05
C ASN A 145 8.99 7.37 -14.35
N PHE A 146 7.93 7.26 -13.56
CA PHE A 146 7.45 8.41 -12.79
C PHE A 146 8.01 8.35 -11.37
N PRO A 147 9.08 9.09 -11.05
CA PRO A 147 9.67 9.09 -9.72
C PRO A 147 8.76 9.85 -8.75
N TYR A 148 7.64 9.24 -8.34
CA TYR A 148 6.72 9.89 -7.41
C TYR A 148 7.45 10.32 -6.14
N PHE A 149 8.49 9.56 -5.73
CA PHE A 149 9.25 9.78 -4.51
C PHE A 149 10.70 10.21 -4.73
N ASP A 150 11.19 10.34 -5.97
CA ASP A 150 12.55 10.87 -6.19
C ASP A 150 12.51 12.37 -6.49
N LEU A 151 13.46 13.09 -5.88
CA LEU A 151 13.52 14.55 -5.80
C LEU A 151 13.87 15.28 -7.12
N ASN A 152 13.55 14.71 -8.29
CA ASN A 152 14.09 15.17 -9.57
C ASN A 152 13.66 16.60 -9.95
N ASN A 153 12.64 17.17 -9.30
CA ASN A 153 12.17 18.55 -9.48
C ASN A 153 11.89 19.27 -8.16
N ASP A 154 12.51 18.82 -7.07
CA ASP A 154 12.24 19.36 -5.73
C ASP A 154 13.47 20.07 -5.16
N THR A 155 13.24 21.02 -4.26
CA THR A 155 14.30 21.70 -3.49
C THR A 155 14.09 21.49 -2.01
N LEU A 156 15.13 21.00 -1.34
CA LEU A 156 15.20 20.92 0.11
C LEU A 156 15.18 22.33 0.70
N ILE A 157 14.17 22.64 1.52
CA ILE A 157 14.04 23.94 2.18
C ILE A 157 14.22 23.85 3.69
N HIS A 158 14.00 22.68 4.29
CA HIS A 158 14.10 22.50 5.72
C HIS A 158 14.50 21.07 6.09
N LYS A 159 15.24 20.96 7.19
CA LYS A 159 15.72 19.70 7.75
C LYS A 159 15.70 19.77 9.26
N GLU A 160 15.08 18.77 9.90
CA GLU A 160 14.99 18.70 11.35
C GLU A 160 15.05 17.26 11.88
N LEU A 161 15.31 17.11 13.18
CA LEU A 161 15.24 15.84 13.89
C LEU A 161 14.02 15.86 14.81
N VAL A 162 13.00 15.09 14.47
CA VAL A 162 11.77 14.97 15.26
C VAL A 162 11.79 13.63 15.98
N LYS A 163 11.91 13.65 17.31
CA LYS A 163 11.97 12.43 18.16
C LYS A 163 13.04 11.42 17.68
N GLY A 164 14.17 11.93 17.20
CA GLY A 164 15.29 11.14 16.68
C GLY A 164 15.12 10.61 15.24
N ALA A 165 13.98 10.88 14.59
CA ALA A 165 13.80 10.63 13.16
C ALA A 165 14.16 11.88 12.35
N LEU A 166 14.88 11.69 11.25
CA LEU A 166 15.17 12.77 10.32
C LEU A 166 13.92 13.10 9.51
N VAL A 167 13.59 14.38 9.40
CA VAL A 167 12.52 14.90 8.55
C VAL A 167 13.11 15.93 7.59
N GLU A 168 12.80 15.77 6.31
CA GLU A 168 13.18 16.72 5.26
C GLU A 168 11.94 17.27 4.57
N THR A 169 11.87 18.60 4.46
CA THR A 169 10.80 19.30 3.74
C THR A 169 11.33 19.82 2.43
N HIS A 170 10.60 19.52 1.36
CA HIS A 170 10.93 19.92 0.01
C HIS A 170 9.78 20.69 -0.63
N LEU A 171 10.10 21.64 -1.50
CA LEU A 171 9.14 22.33 -2.35
C LEU A 171 9.35 21.93 -3.81
N HIS A 172 8.26 21.81 -4.56
CA HIS A 172 8.33 21.56 -5.98
C HIS A 172 8.81 22.82 -6.73
N LEU A 173 9.91 22.73 -7.48
CA LEU A 173 10.51 23.87 -8.17
C LEU A 173 9.62 24.45 -9.28
N LYS A 174 8.87 23.58 -9.98
CA LYS A 174 8.02 23.95 -11.10
C LYS A 174 6.72 23.16 -11.09
N LYS A 175 5.65 23.75 -10.55
CA LYS A 175 4.31 23.16 -10.65
C LYS A 175 3.76 23.34 -12.05
N LYS A 176 3.47 22.25 -12.76
CA LYS A 176 2.83 22.32 -14.08
C LYS A 176 1.33 22.60 -13.97
N ASP A 177 0.70 22.04 -12.94
CA ASP A 177 -0.73 22.15 -12.67
C ASP A 177 -1.03 21.86 -11.18
N ALA A 178 -2.32 21.80 -10.82
CA ALA A 178 -2.79 21.56 -9.46
C ALA A 178 -2.62 20.11 -8.94
N SER A 179 -2.20 19.17 -9.79
CA SER A 179 -1.88 17.80 -9.39
C SER A 179 -0.50 17.67 -8.74
N PHE A 180 0.31 18.73 -8.76
CA PHE A 180 1.61 18.79 -8.08
C PHE A 180 1.46 19.31 -6.65
N PRO A 181 2.09 18.65 -5.66
CA PRO A 181 2.04 19.09 -4.28
C PRO A 181 2.76 20.43 -4.08
N ASP A 182 2.30 21.19 -3.11
CA ASP A 182 2.98 22.39 -2.60
C ASP A 182 4.28 22.03 -1.91
N SER A 183 4.21 21.04 -1.03
CA SER A 183 5.32 20.62 -0.21
C SER A 183 5.29 19.12 0.00
N ILE A 184 6.48 18.55 0.11
CA ILE A 184 6.70 17.12 0.34
C ILE A 184 7.53 16.97 1.61
N TYR A 185 7.08 16.11 2.52
CA TYR A 185 7.81 15.77 3.74
C TYR A 185 8.26 14.33 3.65
N PHE A 186 9.56 14.11 3.80
CA PHE A 186 10.15 12.78 3.90
C PHE A 186 10.57 12.54 5.34
N HIS A 187 10.00 11.52 5.97
CA HIS A 187 10.42 11.05 7.28
C HIS A 187 11.26 9.79 7.13
N PHE A 188 12.46 9.81 7.71
CA PHE A 188 13.42 8.74 7.62
C PHE A 188 13.44 7.93 8.93
N ASN A 189 13.55 6.61 8.81
CA ASN A 189 13.65 5.68 9.93
C ASN A 189 14.79 4.69 9.71
N ASN A 190 15.79 4.74 10.60
CA ASN A 190 16.95 3.87 10.57
C ASN A 190 16.71 2.48 11.22
N LYS A 191 15.54 2.28 11.84
CA LYS A 191 15.16 1.01 12.46
C LYS A 191 14.48 0.04 11.49
N LEU A 192 14.04 0.51 10.31
CA LEU A 192 13.49 -0.38 9.29
C LEU A 192 14.63 -1.20 8.67
N SER A 193 14.35 -2.49 8.40
CA SER A 193 15.29 -3.37 7.71
C SER A 193 15.66 -2.81 6.34
N SER A 194 16.91 -2.94 5.94
CA SER A 194 17.35 -2.61 4.58
C SER A 194 16.60 -3.44 3.54
N LYS A 195 16.29 -4.71 3.84
CA LYS A 195 15.48 -5.59 2.99
C LYS A 195 14.00 -5.17 2.93
N GLY A 196 13.34 -5.51 1.82
CA GLY A 196 11.92 -5.27 1.59
C GLY A 196 11.64 -4.01 0.78
N TYR A 197 10.40 -3.54 0.80
CA TYR A 197 9.98 -2.35 0.06
C TYR A 197 10.64 -1.09 0.61
N THR A 198 10.81 -0.11 -0.27
CA THR A 198 11.15 1.27 0.04
C THR A 198 10.40 2.22 -0.89
N PHE A 199 10.09 3.42 -0.40
CA PHE A 199 9.54 4.51 -1.22
C PHE A 199 10.56 5.09 -2.21
N SER A 200 11.85 5.17 -1.86
CA SER A 200 12.88 5.68 -2.77
C SER A 200 14.25 5.08 -2.45
N LYS A 201 14.78 4.28 -3.38
CA LYS A 201 16.15 3.74 -3.29
C LYS A 201 17.22 4.84 -3.27
N PHE A 202 16.98 5.91 -4.02
CA PHE A 202 17.89 7.04 -4.10
C PHE A 202 18.00 7.75 -2.74
N LEU A 203 16.86 8.05 -2.11
CA LEU A 203 16.86 8.68 -0.80
C LEU A 203 17.41 7.76 0.28
N ASP A 204 17.04 6.48 0.26
CA ASP A 204 17.52 5.48 1.20
C ASP A 204 19.05 5.37 1.21
N SER A 205 19.64 5.29 0.01
CA SER A 205 21.10 5.19 -0.15
C SER A 205 21.81 6.48 0.25
N THR A 206 21.31 7.64 -0.17
CA THR A 206 21.95 8.93 0.10
C THR A 206 21.88 9.29 1.59
N ARG A 207 20.79 8.92 2.29
CA ARG A 207 20.60 9.19 3.72
C ARG A 207 21.02 8.05 4.63
N LYS A 208 21.38 6.89 4.07
CA LYS A 208 21.70 5.66 4.81
C LYS A 208 20.58 5.30 5.81
N SER A 209 19.33 5.56 5.43
CA SER A 209 18.14 5.35 6.26
C SER A 209 16.93 5.24 5.37
N LYS A 210 16.00 4.34 5.69
CA LYS A 210 14.79 4.17 4.87
C LYS A 210 13.86 5.37 4.99
N VAL A 211 13.27 5.78 3.87
CA VAL A 211 12.07 6.62 3.88
C VAL A 211 10.93 5.78 4.45
N ALA A 212 10.43 6.17 5.62
CA ALA A 212 9.34 5.47 6.32
C ALA A 212 8.00 6.16 6.11
N LYS A 213 7.98 7.45 5.81
CA LYS A 213 6.75 8.18 5.54
C LYS A 213 6.98 9.32 4.55
N VAL A 214 6.04 9.49 3.63
CA VAL A 214 6.00 10.60 2.67
C VAL A 214 4.67 11.31 2.81
N ILE A 215 4.70 12.63 3.01
CA ILE A 215 3.50 13.46 3.09
C ILE A 215 3.52 14.50 1.98
N TYR A 216 2.52 14.46 1.12
CA TYR A 216 2.22 15.51 0.15
C TYR A 216 1.15 16.43 0.70
N LEU A 217 1.42 17.73 0.70
CA LEU A 217 0.41 18.75 0.97
C LEU A 217 0.05 19.48 -0.32
N TYR A 218 -1.24 19.68 -0.54
CA TYR A 218 -1.81 20.44 -1.63
C TYR A 218 -2.64 21.56 -1.00
N ASN A 219 -2.16 22.78 -1.11
CA ASN A 219 -2.84 23.97 -0.64
C ASN A 219 -3.88 24.42 -1.67
N PRO A 220 -5.00 25.00 -1.23
CA PRO A 220 -5.97 25.61 -2.13
C PRO A 220 -5.31 26.74 -2.93
N ILE A 221 -5.61 26.81 -4.22
CA ILE A 221 -5.31 28.00 -5.04
C ILE A 221 -6.40 29.03 -4.75
N ASP A 222 -6.03 30.26 -4.37
CA ASP A 222 -6.97 31.34 -4.08
C ASP A 222 -8.04 31.50 -5.18
N GLY A 223 -9.31 31.54 -4.77
CA GLY A 223 -10.46 31.71 -5.67
C GLY A 223 -11.06 30.43 -6.26
N LYS A 224 -10.47 29.25 -6.04
CA LYS A 224 -11.11 27.95 -6.32
C LYS A 224 -11.60 27.33 -5.02
N VAL A 225 -12.84 26.82 -5.01
CA VAL A 225 -13.51 26.18 -3.85
C VAL A 225 -12.84 24.87 -3.41
N GLU A 226 -11.68 24.51 -3.99
CA GLU A 226 -10.96 23.28 -3.65
C GLU A 226 -10.09 23.45 -2.40
N THR A 227 -10.70 23.29 -1.24
CA THR A 227 -10.43 22.12 -0.39
C THR A 227 -8.96 21.65 -0.32
N GLY A 228 -8.21 22.06 0.71
CA GLY A 228 -6.86 21.55 0.95
C GLY A 228 -6.83 20.02 1.03
N LYS A 229 -5.82 19.39 0.44
CA LYS A 229 -5.66 17.93 0.37
C LYS A 229 -4.31 17.53 0.92
N LYS A 230 -4.29 16.43 1.67
CA LYS A 230 -3.05 15.81 2.18
C LYS A 230 -3.06 14.32 1.82
N LEU A 231 -1.97 13.86 1.24
CA LEU A 231 -1.73 12.45 0.95
C LEU A 231 -0.54 12.00 1.77
N SER A 232 -0.69 10.94 2.55
CA SER A 232 0.37 10.41 3.40
C SER A 232 0.57 8.93 3.11
N PHE A 233 1.77 8.56 2.73
CA PHE A 233 2.21 7.17 2.56
C PHE A 233 3.10 6.79 3.73
N GLU A 234 2.85 5.66 4.37
CA GLU A 234 3.61 5.23 5.55
C GLU A 234 3.97 3.75 5.45
N LEU A 235 5.21 3.44 5.79
CA LEU A 235 5.80 2.12 5.82
C LEU A 235 6.22 1.79 7.26
N THR A 236 5.60 0.77 7.81
CA THR A 236 5.94 0.23 9.13
C THR A 236 6.44 -1.20 9.00
N GLN A 237 7.27 -1.65 9.94
CA GLN A 237 7.77 -3.01 10.00
C GLN A 237 7.39 -3.62 11.35
N TYR A 238 6.97 -4.88 11.33
CA TYR A 238 6.53 -5.61 12.50
C TYR A 238 7.21 -6.97 12.57
N ASP A 239 7.29 -7.51 13.79
CA ASP A 239 7.55 -8.92 13.99
C ASP A 239 6.43 -9.78 13.37
N VAL A 240 6.75 -11.04 13.10
CA VAL A 240 5.83 -11.99 12.46
C VAL A 240 5.51 -13.14 13.41
N PRO A 241 4.56 -12.98 14.36
CA PRO A 241 4.17 -14.05 15.26
C PRO A 241 3.71 -15.32 14.52
N GLU A 242 3.15 -15.16 13.32
CA GLU A 242 2.65 -16.23 12.46
C GLU A 242 3.66 -16.68 11.38
N ALA A 243 4.97 -16.49 11.59
CA ALA A 243 6.00 -16.78 10.60
C ALA A 243 5.87 -18.18 9.98
N GLN A 244 5.52 -19.20 10.78
CA GLN A 244 5.32 -20.56 10.30
C GLN A 244 4.17 -20.69 9.30
N LYS A 245 3.08 -19.94 9.47
CA LYS A 245 1.96 -19.95 8.51
C LYS A 245 2.36 -19.32 7.18
N ILE A 246 3.16 -18.26 7.23
CA ILE A 246 3.71 -17.58 6.05
C ILE A 246 4.67 -18.51 5.29
N LEU A 247 5.57 -19.19 5.99
CA LEU A 247 6.47 -20.19 5.39
C LEU A 247 5.68 -21.33 4.76
N ALA A 248 4.67 -21.86 5.44
CA ALA A 248 3.80 -22.90 4.89
C ALA A 248 3.05 -22.44 3.62
N LEU A 249 2.65 -21.17 3.55
CA LEU A 249 2.03 -20.59 2.35
C LEU A 249 3.00 -20.57 1.17
N ILE A 250 4.27 -20.25 1.40
CA ILE A 250 5.32 -20.30 0.37
C ILE A 250 5.54 -21.72 -0.15
N GLU A 251 5.57 -22.72 0.74
CA GLU A 251 5.73 -24.12 0.30
C GLU A 251 4.53 -24.62 -0.53
N ARG A 252 3.31 -24.19 -0.17
CA ARG A 252 2.10 -24.43 -0.99
C ARG A 252 2.22 -23.78 -2.37
N TYR A 253 2.68 -22.53 -2.42
CA TYR A 253 2.93 -21.82 -3.66
C TYR A 253 3.91 -22.56 -4.57
N LYS A 254 5.09 -22.94 -4.05
CA LYS A 254 6.12 -23.69 -4.80
C LYS A 254 5.57 -24.98 -5.40
N SER A 255 4.92 -25.79 -4.57
CA SER A 255 4.32 -27.07 -4.97
C SER A 255 3.28 -26.88 -6.09
N GLN A 256 2.48 -25.81 -6.01
CA GLN A 256 1.44 -25.53 -7.01
C GLN A 256 2.05 -25.03 -8.34
N VAL A 257 3.07 -24.18 -8.28
CA VAL A 257 3.80 -23.72 -9.48
C VAL A 257 4.44 -24.89 -10.23
N GLU A 258 5.06 -25.84 -9.51
CA GLU A 258 5.66 -27.03 -10.12
C GLU A 258 4.62 -27.91 -10.82
N ARG A 259 3.47 -28.15 -10.19
CA ARG A 259 2.36 -28.90 -10.80
C ARG A 259 1.88 -28.26 -12.09
N ILE A 260 1.72 -26.93 -12.11
CA ILE A 260 1.28 -26.18 -13.30
C ILE A 260 2.30 -26.32 -14.44
N LYS A 261 3.61 -26.27 -14.13
CA LYS A 261 4.67 -26.46 -15.13
C LYS A 261 4.62 -27.87 -15.74
N ASN A 262 4.42 -28.90 -14.92
CA ASN A 262 4.39 -30.28 -15.38
C ASN A 262 3.15 -30.62 -16.23
N THR A 263 2.02 -29.93 -16.03
CA THR A 263 0.81 -30.10 -16.85
C THR A 263 0.80 -29.31 -18.16
N SER A 264 1.78 -28.43 -18.36
CA SER A 264 1.87 -27.56 -19.54
C SER A 264 2.89 -28.05 -20.58
N ASN A 265 3.58 -29.17 -20.30
CA ASN A 265 4.49 -29.87 -21.20
C ASN A 265 3.81 -31.13 -21.74
#